data_AF-A0A1F8X9G3-F1
#
_entry.id   AF-A0A1F8X9G3-F1
#
_cell.length_a   1.000
_cell.length_b   1.000
_cell.length_c   1.000
_cell.angle_alpha   90.00
_cell.angle_beta   90.00
_cell.angle_gamma   90.00
#
_symmetry.space_group_name_H-M   'P 1'
#
loop_
_entity.id
_entity.type
_entity.pdbx_description
1 polymer ?
#
loop_
_entity_poly.entity_id
_entity_poly.type
_entity_poly.pdbx_seq_one_letter_code
_entity_poly.pdbx_strand_id
1 'polypeptide(L)'
;MKKRVLYFAHELIAAFVLVSVLSAGAFAAGTWAGVAERIGGELSASLKLYEAGKIEAAEEKAVDAYFGVFEGEKANMEIAVRQRLSLKRAVDLEKGFSELRKAMHVKAPVQEVKGRVASLAEAVRKAAAELDGKGVELK
;
A
#
# COMPACT_ATOMS: atom_id res chain seq x y z
N MET A 1 21.20 7.95 63.98
CA MET A 1 19.82 8.45 63.74
C MET A 1 19.52 8.33 62.26
N LYS A 2 18.40 7.66 61.90
CA LYS A 2 17.48 7.89 60.75
C LYS A 2 18.08 8.08 59.33
N LYS A 3 17.73 7.36 58.25
CA LYS A 3 16.69 6.35 57.89
C LYS A 3 17.12 5.68 56.56
N ARG A 4 16.74 4.41 56.36
CA ARG A 4 16.73 3.69 55.07
C ARG A 4 15.54 4.15 54.23
N VAL A 5 15.66 4.26 52.89
CA VAL A 5 14.62 3.87 51.90
C VAL A 5 15.28 3.49 50.56
N LEU A 6 14.76 2.40 50.00
CA LEU A 6 15.10 1.63 48.81
C LEU A 6 14.37 2.18 47.55
N TYR A 7 15.00 2.23 46.38
CA TYR A 7 14.34 2.33 45.06
C TYR A 7 15.10 1.43 44.07
N PHE A 8 14.65 0.20 43.87
CA PHE A 8 13.79 -0.29 42.77
C PHE A 8 14.47 -0.29 41.40
N ALA A 9 14.80 -1.50 40.95
CA ALA A 9 15.38 -1.83 39.67
C ALA A 9 14.38 -1.66 38.52
N HIS A 10 14.76 -0.93 37.48
CA HIS A 10 14.16 -0.92 36.14
C HIS A 10 15.27 -0.44 35.18
N GLU A 11 15.55 -0.96 33.99
CA GLU A 11 14.97 -2.01 33.17
C GLU A 11 16.01 -2.35 32.08
N LEU A 12 16.10 -3.62 31.72
CA LEU A 12 16.77 -4.10 30.52
C LEU A 12 15.95 -3.68 29.30
N ILE A 13 16.49 -2.82 28.44
CA ILE A 13 16.00 -2.71 27.05
C ILE A 13 17.22 -2.81 26.12
N ALA A 14 17.46 -4.03 25.65
CA ALA A 14 18.30 -4.27 24.50
C ALA A 14 17.60 -3.70 23.25
N ALA A 15 18.01 -2.51 22.84
CA ALA A 15 17.57 -1.93 21.57
C ALA A 15 18.24 -2.70 20.41
N PHE A 16 17.53 -3.68 19.86
CA PHE A 16 17.90 -4.32 18.59
C PHE A 16 17.57 -3.35 17.45
N VAL A 17 18.48 -2.43 17.18
CA VAL A 17 18.39 -1.53 16.02
C VAL A 17 18.83 -2.31 14.78
N LEU A 18 17.86 -2.90 14.08
CA LEU A 18 18.09 -3.43 12.74
C LEU A 18 18.03 -2.27 11.74
N VAL A 19 19.19 -1.67 11.48
CA VAL A 19 19.39 -0.82 10.30
C VAL A 19 19.40 -1.73 9.07
N SER A 20 18.31 -1.71 8.31
CA SER A 20 18.28 -2.20 6.93
C SER A 20 18.17 -1.00 6.00
N VAL A 21 19.32 -0.44 5.63
CA VAL A 21 19.42 0.47 4.49
C VAL A 21 19.25 -0.37 3.23
N LEU A 22 18.09 -0.25 2.59
CA LEU A 22 17.91 -0.57 1.19
C LEU A 22 17.58 0.75 0.48
N SER A 23 18.61 1.39 -0.04
CA SER A 23 18.45 2.40 -1.08
C SER A 23 17.87 1.73 -2.33
N ALA A 24 16.61 2.04 -2.63
CA ALA A 24 16.01 1.78 -3.93
C ALA A 24 15.28 3.04 -4.40
N GLY A 25 15.92 3.75 -5.32
CA GLY A 25 15.30 4.79 -6.15
C GLY A 25 15.19 6.16 -5.50
N ALA A 26 15.78 7.18 -6.15
CA ALA A 26 15.20 8.50 -6.09
C ALA A 26 13.71 8.35 -6.45
N PHE A 27 12.83 8.49 -5.46
CA PHE A 27 11.39 8.45 -5.69
C PHE A 27 11.07 9.42 -6.82
N ALA A 28 10.26 9.00 -7.79
CA ALA A 28 9.57 9.92 -8.68
C ALA A 28 8.50 10.70 -7.89
N ALA A 29 8.92 11.30 -6.77
CA ALA A 29 8.11 12.12 -5.89
C ALA A 29 7.58 13.28 -6.73
N GLY A 30 6.26 13.32 -6.92
CA GLY A 30 5.61 14.32 -7.76
C GLY A 30 4.92 13.80 -9.02
N THR A 31 5.02 12.51 -9.36
CA THR A 31 4.37 11.93 -10.56
C THR A 31 3.29 10.90 -10.20
N TRP A 32 2.33 10.68 -11.10
CA TRP A 32 1.35 9.60 -10.95
C TRP A 32 2.01 8.23 -11.05
N ALA A 33 3.05 8.06 -11.86
CA ALA A 33 3.87 6.86 -11.87
C ALA A 33 4.45 6.57 -10.47
N GLY A 34 4.95 7.60 -9.79
CA GLY A 34 5.40 7.48 -8.40
C GLY A 34 4.28 7.09 -7.41
N VAL A 35 3.03 7.52 -7.65
CA VAL A 35 1.86 7.05 -6.88
C VAL A 35 1.57 5.58 -7.17
N ALA A 36 1.59 5.18 -8.44
CA ALA A 36 1.37 3.80 -8.86
C ALA A 36 2.40 2.82 -8.29
N GLU A 37 3.68 3.22 -8.23
CA GLU A 37 4.74 2.41 -7.61
C GLU A 37 4.50 2.19 -6.11
N ARG A 38 4.02 3.21 -5.38
CA ARG A 38 3.65 3.04 -3.96
C ARG A 38 2.48 2.08 -3.78
N ILE A 39 1.42 2.21 -4.60
CA ILE A 39 0.29 1.28 -4.60
C ILE A 39 0.80 -0.14 -4.90
N GLY A 40 1.63 -0.31 -5.92
CA GLY A 40 2.23 -1.60 -6.28
C GLY A 40 3.06 -2.20 -5.15
N GLY A 41 3.80 -1.37 -4.41
CA GLY A 41 4.55 -1.77 -3.22
C GLY A 41 3.66 -2.35 -2.12
N GLU A 42 2.58 -1.66 -1.75
CA GLU A 42 1.61 -2.14 -0.74
C GLU A 42 0.90 -3.42 -1.21
N LEU A 43 0.50 -3.50 -2.49
CA LEU A 43 -0.09 -4.71 -3.07
C LEU A 43 0.89 -5.90 -3.07
N SER A 44 2.18 -5.65 -3.33
CA SER A 44 3.22 -6.69 -3.25
C SER A 44 3.45 -7.15 -1.80
N ALA A 45 3.46 -6.21 -0.84
CA ALA A 45 3.57 -6.54 0.58
C ALA A 45 2.36 -7.36 1.05
N SER A 46 1.16 -6.98 0.62
CA SER A 46 -0.08 -7.73 0.86
C SER A 46 0.01 -9.16 0.33
N LEU A 47 0.46 -9.36 -0.91
CA LEU A 47 0.64 -10.71 -1.48
C LEU A 47 1.64 -11.55 -0.68
N LYS A 48 2.78 -10.99 -0.27
CA LYS A 48 3.78 -11.71 0.54
C LYS A 48 3.23 -12.16 1.89
N LEU A 49 2.42 -11.32 2.53
CA LEU A 49 1.74 -11.67 3.80
C LEU A 49 0.73 -12.79 3.57
N TYR A 50 -0.02 -12.72 2.46
CA TYR A 50 -0.99 -13.74 2.08
C TYR A 50 -0.32 -15.10 1.81
N GLU A 51 0.78 -15.11 1.05
CA GLU A 51 1.60 -16.29 0.78
C GLU A 51 2.18 -16.91 2.06
N ALA A 52 2.44 -16.09 3.09
CA ALA A 52 2.87 -16.53 4.41
C ALA A 52 1.71 -16.98 5.33
N GLY A 53 0.48 -17.02 4.84
CA GLY A 53 -0.72 -17.38 5.61
C GLY A 53 -1.21 -16.30 6.58
N LYS A 54 -0.64 -15.10 6.55
CA LYS A 54 -0.99 -13.97 7.43
C LYS A 54 -2.14 -13.16 6.82
N ILE A 55 -3.34 -13.75 6.80
CA ILE A 55 -4.49 -13.23 6.04
C ILE A 55 -4.92 -11.83 6.50
N GLU A 56 -5.08 -11.61 7.82
CA GLU A 56 -5.50 -10.31 8.36
C GLU A 56 -4.52 -9.18 7.98
N ALA A 57 -3.22 -9.44 8.15
CA ALA A 57 -2.17 -8.48 7.78
C ALA A 57 -2.11 -8.25 6.26
N ALA A 58 -2.41 -9.28 5.44
CA ALA A 58 -2.50 -9.12 4.00
C ALA A 58 -3.68 -8.21 3.60
N GLU A 59 -4.84 -8.40 4.24
CA GLU A 59 -6.01 -7.53 4.02
C GLU A 59 -5.73 -6.10 4.45
N GLU A 60 -5.09 -5.89 5.60
CA GLU A 60 -4.67 -4.55 6.07
C GLU A 60 -3.77 -3.88 5.03
N LYS A 61 -2.81 -4.61 4.44
CA LYS A 61 -1.99 -4.05 3.35
C LYS A 61 -2.74 -3.75 2.06
N ALA A 62 -3.77 -4.53 1.72
CA ALA A 62 -4.64 -4.19 0.59
C ALA A 62 -5.49 -2.94 0.87
N VAL A 63 -5.89 -2.73 2.12
CA VAL A 63 -6.59 -1.53 2.60
C VAL A 63 -5.66 -0.31 2.59
N ASP A 64 -4.40 -0.45 3.02
CA ASP A 64 -3.37 0.60 2.94
C ASP A 64 -3.14 1.06 1.49
N ALA A 65 -3.06 0.11 0.55
CA ALA A 65 -2.91 0.43 -0.87
C ALA A 65 -4.09 1.29 -1.39
N TYR A 66 -5.31 1.01 -0.90
CA TYR A 66 -6.51 1.72 -1.30
C TYR A 66 -6.66 3.07 -0.59
N PHE A 67 -6.90 3.09 0.73
CA PHE A 67 -7.18 4.32 1.47
C PHE A 67 -5.93 5.13 1.79
N GLY A 68 -4.78 4.47 1.98
CA GLY A 68 -3.52 5.15 2.29
C GLY A 68 -2.88 5.82 1.07
N VAL A 69 -3.08 5.27 -0.13
CA VAL A 69 -2.39 5.75 -1.35
C VAL A 69 -3.32 6.11 -2.49
N PHE A 70 -4.25 5.23 -2.91
CA PHE A 70 -5.13 5.48 -4.05
C PHE A 70 -6.15 6.59 -3.78
N GLU A 71 -6.85 6.53 -2.65
CA GLU A 71 -7.76 7.59 -2.16
C GLU A 71 -7.08 8.60 -1.22
N GLY A 72 -5.78 8.40 -0.92
CA GLY A 72 -5.07 9.24 0.05
C GLY A 72 -5.07 10.72 -0.32
N GLU A 73 -5.26 11.60 0.66
CA GLU A 73 -5.55 13.03 0.48
C GLU A 73 -4.54 13.79 -0.42
N LYS A 74 -3.27 13.41 -0.38
CA LYS A 74 -2.20 14.08 -1.14
C LYS A 74 -2.23 13.72 -2.63
N ALA A 75 -2.33 12.44 -2.98
CA ALA A 75 -2.33 12.05 -4.39
C ALA A 75 -3.75 12.09 -4.96
N ASN A 76 -4.70 11.47 -4.25
CA ASN A 76 -6.10 11.31 -4.64
C ASN A 76 -6.26 10.86 -6.11
N MET A 77 -5.70 9.69 -6.40
CA MET A 77 -5.69 9.11 -7.74
C MET A 77 -7.11 8.75 -8.21
N GLU A 78 -8.00 8.34 -7.30
CA GLU A 78 -9.43 8.11 -7.62
C GLU A 78 -10.04 9.32 -8.32
N ILE A 79 -9.97 10.49 -7.67
CA ILE A 79 -10.52 11.73 -8.22
C ILE A 79 -9.83 12.13 -9.51
N ALA A 80 -8.50 12.01 -9.60
CA ALA A 80 -7.77 12.34 -10.82
C ALA A 80 -8.18 11.44 -12.00
N VAL A 81 -8.24 10.13 -11.79
CA VAL A 81 -8.69 9.17 -12.80
C VAL A 81 -10.14 9.46 -13.21
N ARG A 82 -11.02 9.70 -12.25
CA ARG A 82 -12.43 10.02 -12.49
C ARG A 82 -12.60 11.27 -13.33
N GLN A 83 -11.88 12.34 -13.01
CA GLN A 83 -12.02 13.64 -13.66
C GLN A 83 -11.29 13.73 -15.00
N ARG A 84 -10.15 13.05 -15.15
CA ARG A 84 -9.24 13.23 -16.29
C ARG A 84 -9.25 12.07 -17.28
N LEU A 85 -9.65 10.86 -16.84
CA LEU A 85 -9.74 9.68 -17.70
C LEU A 85 -11.19 9.27 -17.92
N SER A 86 -11.87 8.76 -16.89
CA SER A 86 -13.33 8.52 -16.89
C SER A 86 -13.82 8.00 -15.53
N LEU A 87 -15.12 8.19 -15.26
CA LEU A 87 -15.82 7.55 -14.13
C LEU A 87 -15.70 6.02 -14.19
N LYS A 88 -15.89 5.42 -15.37
CA LYS A 88 -15.79 3.96 -15.53
C LYS A 88 -14.42 3.45 -15.10
N ARG A 89 -13.33 4.14 -15.47
CA ARG A 89 -11.97 3.74 -15.10
C ARG A 89 -11.76 3.78 -13.58
N ALA A 90 -12.24 4.82 -12.89
CA ALA A 90 -12.15 4.91 -11.44
C ALA A 90 -12.89 3.75 -10.76
N VAL A 91 -14.13 3.49 -11.18
CA VAL A 91 -14.95 2.38 -10.66
C VAL A 91 -14.31 1.02 -10.93
N ASP A 92 -13.72 0.80 -12.10
CA ASP A 92 -13.03 -0.46 -12.42
C ASP A 92 -11.81 -0.69 -11.48
N LEU A 93 -11.08 0.37 -11.13
CA LEU A 93 -9.94 0.29 -10.19
C LEU A 93 -10.42 0.00 -8.76
N GLU A 94 -11.42 0.73 -8.25
CA GLU A 94 -12.04 0.51 -6.94
C GLU A 94 -12.57 -0.93 -6.80
N LYS A 95 -13.22 -1.42 -7.85
CA LYS A 95 -13.67 -2.81 -7.91
C LYS A 95 -12.49 -3.78 -7.83
N GLY A 96 -11.38 -3.50 -8.49
CA GLY A 96 -10.16 -4.30 -8.39
C GLY A 96 -9.66 -4.45 -6.95
N PHE A 97 -9.60 -3.36 -6.17
CA PHE A 97 -9.25 -3.41 -4.76
C PHE A 97 -10.26 -4.23 -3.94
N SER A 98 -11.56 -3.98 -4.15
CA SER A 98 -12.63 -4.69 -3.44
C SER A 98 -12.60 -6.20 -3.68
N GLU A 99 -12.41 -6.61 -4.94
CA GLU A 99 -12.34 -8.02 -5.32
C GLU A 99 -11.05 -8.70 -4.86
N LEU A 100 -9.93 -7.97 -4.78
CA LEU A 100 -8.71 -8.48 -4.15
C LEU A 100 -8.94 -8.79 -2.67
N ARG A 101 -9.48 -7.82 -1.91
CA ARG A 101 -9.77 -8.01 -0.48
C ARG A 101 -10.76 -9.14 -0.26
N LYS A 102 -11.81 -9.22 -1.08
CA LYS A 102 -12.78 -10.32 -1.02
C LYS A 102 -12.12 -11.68 -1.25
N ALA A 103 -11.23 -11.80 -2.25
CA ALA A 103 -10.50 -13.04 -2.53
C ALA A 103 -9.61 -13.45 -1.34
N MET A 104 -8.95 -12.49 -0.69
CA MET A 104 -8.16 -12.75 0.52
C MET A 104 -9.04 -13.23 1.68
N HIS A 105 -10.17 -12.57 1.90
CA HIS A 105 -11.11 -12.87 2.98
C HIS A 105 -11.70 -14.28 2.89
N VAL A 106 -12.07 -14.71 1.68
CA VAL A 106 -12.56 -16.07 1.43
C VAL A 106 -11.44 -17.10 1.28
N LYS A 107 -10.20 -16.70 1.54
CA LYS A 107 -9.00 -17.54 1.48
C LYS A 107 -8.83 -18.25 0.12
N ALA A 108 -9.04 -17.50 -0.96
CA ALA A 108 -8.87 -18.00 -2.32
C ALA A 108 -7.45 -18.57 -2.56
N PRO A 109 -7.26 -19.45 -3.56
CA PRO A 109 -5.94 -19.98 -3.88
C PRO A 109 -4.90 -18.87 -4.12
N VAL A 110 -3.66 -19.07 -3.67
CA VAL A 110 -2.57 -18.08 -3.81
C VAL A 110 -2.41 -17.58 -5.24
N GLN A 111 -2.56 -18.47 -6.24
CA GLN A 111 -2.46 -18.06 -7.65
C GLN A 111 -3.57 -17.11 -8.10
N GLU A 112 -4.79 -17.24 -7.55
CA GLU A 112 -5.87 -16.30 -7.83
C GLU A 112 -5.54 -14.92 -7.24
N VAL A 113 -5.10 -14.88 -5.98
CA VAL A 113 -4.72 -13.63 -5.31
C VAL A 113 -3.56 -12.94 -6.03
N LYS A 114 -2.53 -13.71 -6.43
CA LYS A 114 -1.42 -13.23 -7.25
C LYS A 114 -1.89 -12.64 -8.58
N GLY A 115 -2.82 -13.30 -9.28
CA GLY A 115 -3.38 -12.80 -10.54
C GLY A 115 -4.13 -11.48 -10.36
N ARG A 116 -4.89 -11.34 -9.27
CA ARG A 116 -5.61 -10.11 -8.93
C ARG A 116 -4.66 -8.95 -8.60
N VAL A 117 -3.62 -9.22 -7.80
CA VAL A 117 -2.56 -8.24 -7.50
C VAL A 117 -1.88 -7.75 -8.77
N ALA A 118 -1.46 -8.67 -9.65
CA ALA A 118 -0.79 -8.31 -10.90
C ALA A 118 -1.70 -7.45 -11.81
N SER A 119 -2.95 -7.87 -11.98
CA SER A 119 -3.92 -7.16 -12.83
C SER A 119 -4.22 -5.75 -12.30
N LEU A 120 -4.42 -5.62 -10.98
CA LEU A 120 -4.68 -4.33 -10.34
C LEU A 120 -3.47 -3.40 -10.44
N ALA A 121 -2.27 -3.89 -10.13
CA ALA A 121 -1.03 -3.12 -10.23
C ALA A 121 -0.75 -2.65 -11.66
N GLU A 122 -1.05 -3.46 -12.67
CA GLU A 122 -0.95 -3.05 -14.07
C GLU A 122 -1.99 -1.98 -14.45
N ALA A 123 -3.25 -2.15 -14.02
CA ALA A 123 -4.31 -1.18 -14.29
C ALA A 123 -3.99 0.19 -13.68
N VAL A 124 -3.47 0.22 -12.45
CA VAL A 124 -3.02 1.43 -11.76
C VAL A 124 -1.84 2.08 -12.49
N ARG A 125 -0.82 1.31 -12.90
CA ARG A 125 0.32 1.83 -13.68
C ARG A 125 -0.11 2.43 -15.02
N LYS A 126 -1.07 1.80 -15.71
CA LYS A 126 -1.63 2.32 -16.97
C LYS A 126 -2.36 3.64 -16.75
N ALA A 127 -3.19 3.73 -15.71
CA ALA A 127 -3.89 4.97 -15.37
C ALA A 127 -2.90 6.09 -15.02
N ALA A 128 -1.88 5.78 -14.24
CA ALA A 128 -0.81 6.73 -13.90
C ALA A 128 -0.07 7.26 -15.13
N ALA A 129 0.38 6.37 -16.02
CA ALA A 129 1.08 6.77 -17.23
C ALA A 129 0.21 7.68 -18.13
N GLU A 130 -1.10 7.45 -18.18
CA GLU A 130 -2.03 8.30 -18.93
C GLU A 130 -2.21 9.67 -18.27
N LEU A 131 -2.29 9.74 -16.95
CA LEU A 131 -2.38 11.01 -16.21
C LEU A 131 -1.09 11.85 -16.36
N ASP A 132 0.08 11.21 -16.22
CA ASP A 132 1.38 11.84 -16.43
C ASP A 132 1.52 12.34 -17.89
N GLY A 133 1.13 11.51 -18.87
CA GLY A 133 1.15 11.88 -20.29
C GLY A 133 0.20 13.03 -20.64
N LYS A 134 -0.85 13.24 -19.84
CA LYS A 134 -1.77 14.38 -19.95
C LYS A 134 -1.30 15.62 -19.15
N GLY A 135 -0.17 15.54 -18.44
CA GLY A 135 0.34 16.62 -17.60
C GLY A 135 -0.59 16.96 -16.43
N VAL A 136 -1.33 15.98 -15.89
CA VAL A 136 -2.17 16.19 -14.72
C VAL A 136 -1.26 16.32 -13.49
N GLU A 137 -1.38 17.41 -12.75
CA GLU A 137 -0.61 17.60 -11.52
C GLU A 137 -1.21 16.81 -10.35
N LEU A 138 -0.35 16.37 -9.42
CA LEU A 138 -0.79 15.87 -8.11
C LEU A 138 -1.40 17.03 -7.30
N LYS A 139 -2.29 16.71 -6.37
CA LYS A 139 -2.92 17.69 -5.49
C LYS A 139 -2.10 18.01 -4.24
#